data_AF-A0A924DMY5-F1
#
_entry.id   AF-A0A924DMY5-F1
#
_cell.length_a   1.000
_cell.length_b   1.000
_cell.length_c   1.000
_cell.angle_alpha   90.00
_cell.angle_beta   90.00
_cell.angle_gamma   90.00
#
_symmetry.space_group_name_H-M   'P 1'
#
loop_
_entity.id
_entity.type
_entity.pdbx_description
1 polymer ?
#
loop_
_entity_poly.entity_id
_entity_poly.type
_entity_poly.pdbx_seq_one_letter_code
_entity_poly.pdbx_strand_id
1 'polypeptide(L)'
;MINETPLPFGDVLPKTRLKRLLKLILTMTLGFLILSISSVVIYRFVPVPYTPLMTWKSTLSLFNNGWIGIEKKWVPIEQIARPMQLAVIKAEDAKFYIHNGFDFEAIEKAMKYNKTHKKQKGASTISQQTAKNVFLWPARSWLRKGMEVYFTVLIEHLWSKKRILEVYLNVIELGQGVYGVEAASQKYFHKNARNLTRAEAALIASVLPNPIKFKINKPSAYILRRQRKIMGRGTVVAELKLETKPQETVEETKEFFDIKFDSEDEGDNGAGSNDTTPANE
;
A
#
# COMPACT_ATOMS: atom_id res chain seq x y z
N MET A 1 25.82 4.70 -69.25
CA MET A 1 24.46 5.16 -68.89
C MET A 1 23.91 4.21 -67.86
N ILE A 2 24.00 4.56 -66.57
CA ILE A 2 23.30 3.86 -65.49
C ILE A 2 22.25 4.87 -65.02
N ASN A 3 20.98 4.51 -65.24
CA ASN A 3 19.84 5.34 -64.92
C ASN A 3 19.42 4.99 -63.48
N GLU A 4 19.81 5.81 -62.51
CA GLU A 4 19.35 5.63 -61.13
C GLU A 4 17.92 6.14 -61.00
N THR A 5 16.96 5.22 -60.98
CA THR A 5 15.59 5.51 -60.54
C THR A 5 15.60 5.59 -59.01
N PRO A 6 15.27 6.75 -58.40
CA PRO A 6 15.16 6.81 -56.95
C PRO A 6 13.93 6.02 -56.51
N LEU A 7 14.12 5.09 -55.57
CA LEU A 7 13.03 4.31 -54.97
C LEU A 7 12.04 5.24 -54.25
N PRO A 8 10.70 5.04 -54.40
CA PRO A 8 9.70 5.90 -53.78
C PRO A 8 9.47 5.47 -52.32
N PHE A 9 10.42 5.78 -51.44
CA PHE A 9 10.23 5.69 -49.99
C PHE A 9 10.26 7.08 -49.38
N GLY A 10 9.30 7.90 -49.75
CA GLY A 10 9.17 9.26 -49.26
C GLY A 10 7.72 9.69 -49.26
N ASP A 11 6.94 9.19 -48.29
CA ASP A 11 5.90 9.98 -47.63
C ASP A 11 5.38 9.23 -46.40
N VAL A 12 6.09 9.48 -45.30
CA VAL A 12 5.64 9.23 -43.94
C VAL A 12 4.31 9.97 -43.75
N LEU A 13 3.21 9.22 -43.63
CA LEU A 13 1.83 9.63 -43.31
C LEU A 13 1.46 11.12 -43.55
N PRO A 14 0.48 11.45 -44.41
CA PRO A 14 0.12 12.83 -44.71
C PRO A 14 -0.17 13.63 -43.43
N LYS A 15 0.43 14.82 -43.30
CA LYS A 15 0.45 15.66 -42.08
C LYS A 15 -0.93 15.84 -41.42
N THR A 16 -2.02 15.77 -42.19
CA THR A 16 -3.42 15.82 -41.72
C THR A 16 -3.85 14.56 -40.96
N ARG A 17 -3.43 13.36 -41.39
CA ARG A 17 -3.67 12.09 -40.68
C ARG A 17 -2.85 12.03 -39.39
N LEU A 18 -1.61 12.52 -39.41
CA LEU A 18 -0.78 12.61 -38.20
C LEU A 18 -1.40 13.54 -37.14
N LYS A 19 -1.87 14.73 -37.52
CA LYS A 19 -2.57 15.65 -36.62
C LYS A 19 -3.85 15.05 -36.03
N ARG A 20 -4.64 14.31 -36.83
CA ARG A 20 -5.85 13.61 -36.34
C ARG A 20 -5.49 12.49 -35.35
N LEU A 21 -4.47 11.70 -35.65
CA LEU A 21 -3.98 10.64 -34.76
C LEU A 21 -3.46 11.21 -33.44
N LEU A 22 -2.64 12.27 -33.48
CA LEU A 22 -2.16 12.96 -32.29
C LEU A 22 -3.30 13.52 -31.45
N LYS A 23 -4.29 14.17 -32.08
CA LYS A 23 -5.50 14.67 -31.38
C LYS A 23 -6.28 13.53 -30.73
N LEU A 24 -6.43 12.39 -31.41
CA LEU A 24 -7.09 11.20 -30.86
C LEU A 24 -6.34 10.67 -29.65
N ILE A 25 -5.02 10.46 -29.75
CA ILE A 25 -4.17 9.99 -28.65
C ILE A 25 -4.29 10.95 -27.46
N LEU A 26 -4.12 12.26 -27.69
CA LEU A 26 -4.23 13.27 -26.64
C LEU A 26 -5.62 13.26 -25.97
N THR A 27 -6.69 13.15 -26.77
CA THR A 27 -8.07 13.08 -26.25
C THR A 27 -8.29 11.82 -25.43
N MET A 28 -7.78 10.66 -25.88
CA MET A 28 -7.86 9.40 -25.14
C MET A 28 -7.04 9.46 -23.85
N THR A 29 -5.83 10.03 -23.88
CA THR A 29 -4.99 10.21 -22.69
C THR A 29 -5.65 11.15 -21.69
N LEU A 30 -6.18 12.28 -22.15
CA LEU A 30 -6.87 13.23 -21.27
C LEU A 30 -8.15 12.61 -20.68
N GLY A 31 -8.94 11.91 -21.51
CA GLY A 31 -10.12 11.16 -21.06
C GLY A 31 -9.77 10.09 -20.03
N PHE A 32 -8.68 9.35 -20.24
CA PHE A 32 -8.17 8.37 -19.28
C PHE A 32 -7.78 9.04 -17.95
N LEU A 33 -7.05 10.16 -17.98
CA LEU A 33 -6.63 10.88 -16.78
C LEU A 33 -7.82 11.46 -16.00
N ILE A 34 -8.80 12.06 -16.70
CA ILE A 34 -10.01 12.58 -16.07
C ILE A 34 -10.78 11.43 -15.41
N LEU A 35 -10.99 10.33 -16.12
CA LEU A 35 -11.73 9.18 -15.59
C LEU A 35 -10.99 8.53 -14.42
N SER A 36 -9.68 8.32 -14.52
CA SER A 36 -8.88 7.70 -13.46
C SER A 36 -8.86 8.55 -12.19
N ILE A 37 -8.58 9.85 -12.31
CA ILE A 37 -8.56 10.77 -11.16
C ILE A 37 -9.97 10.88 -10.55
N SER A 38 -11.00 11.04 -11.38
CA SER A 38 -12.40 11.08 -10.91
C SER A 38 -12.76 9.82 -10.13
N SER A 39 -12.37 8.63 -10.61
CA SER A 39 -12.62 7.38 -9.90
C SER A 39 -11.94 7.33 -8.53
N VAL A 40 -10.71 7.84 -8.42
CA VAL A 40 -9.98 7.92 -7.15
C VAL A 40 -10.67 8.90 -6.21
N VAL A 41 -11.08 10.07 -6.70
CA VAL A 41 -11.79 11.07 -5.88
C VAL A 41 -13.13 10.52 -5.39
N ILE A 42 -13.90 9.84 -6.23
CA ILE A 42 -15.17 9.21 -5.83
C ILE A 42 -14.93 8.19 -4.72
N TYR A 43 -14.01 7.24 -4.93
CA TYR A 43 -13.69 6.19 -3.96
C TYR A 43 -12.95 6.69 -2.71
N ARG A 44 -12.59 7.99 -2.64
CA ARG A 44 -12.19 8.62 -1.38
C ARG A 44 -13.36 8.63 -0.38
N PHE A 45 -14.58 8.81 -0.85
CA PHE A 45 -15.76 9.06 -0.02
C PHE A 45 -16.75 7.91 -0.01
N VAL A 46 -16.91 7.19 -1.13
CA VAL A 46 -17.93 6.14 -1.24
C VAL A 46 -17.33 4.74 -1.12
N PRO A 47 -18.01 3.77 -0.49
CA PRO A 47 -17.60 2.37 -0.49
C PRO A 47 -17.27 1.87 -1.90
N VAL A 48 -16.21 1.07 -2.04
CA VAL A 48 -15.88 0.42 -3.32
C VAL A 48 -16.76 -0.83 -3.45
N PRO A 49 -17.76 -0.87 -4.35
CA PRO A 49 -18.73 -1.96 -4.39
C PRO A 49 -18.10 -3.23 -4.97
N TYR A 50 -17.49 -3.12 -6.15
CA TYR A 50 -16.80 -4.18 -6.87
C TYR A 50 -15.46 -3.68 -7.39
N THR A 51 -14.54 -4.60 -7.64
CA THR A 51 -13.23 -4.26 -8.21
C THR A 51 -12.94 -5.09 -9.47
N PRO A 52 -12.04 -4.63 -10.36
CA PRO A 52 -11.65 -5.39 -11.53
C PRO A 52 -11.07 -6.78 -11.18
N LEU A 53 -10.46 -6.92 -10.00
CA LEU A 53 -10.00 -8.22 -9.50
C LEU A 53 -11.18 -9.18 -9.25
N MET A 54 -12.23 -8.71 -8.59
CA MET A 54 -13.43 -9.51 -8.29
C MET A 54 -14.14 -9.91 -9.57
N THR A 55 -14.36 -8.96 -10.48
CA THR A 55 -15.04 -9.21 -11.75
C THR A 55 -14.25 -10.21 -12.60
N TRP A 56 -12.94 -10.03 -12.72
CA TRP A 56 -12.08 -10.95 -13.49
C TRP A 56 -12.15 -12.38 -12.95
N LYS A 57 -12.03 -12.56 -11.63
CA LYS A 57 -12.04 -13.89 -11.01
C LYS A 57 -13.39 -14.58 -11.13
N SER A 58 -14.48 -13.84 -10.92
CA SER A 58 -15.84 -14.36 -11.05
C SER A 58 -16.13 -14.79 -12.50
N THR A 59 -15.79 -13.94 -13.47
CA THR A 59 -16.00 -14.25 -14.90
C THR A 59 -15.14 -15.43 -15.36
N LEU A 60 -13.87 -15.48 -15.00
CA LEU A 60 -12.99 -16.59 -15.37
C LEU A 60 -13.44 -17.92 -14.75
N SER A 61 -14.05 -17.88 -13.56
CA SER A 61 -14.53 -19.08 -12.88
C SER A 61 -15.65 -19.79 -13.66
N LEU A 62 -16.50 -19.03 -14.35
CA LEU A 62 -17.56 -19.57 -15.22
C LEU A 62 -17.02 -20.53 -16.28
N PHE A 63 -15.84 -20.24 -16.82
CA PHE A 63 -15.26 -21.01 -17.92
C PHE A 63 -14.51 -22.26 -17.46
N ASN A 64 -14.09 -22.33 -16.18
CA ASN A 64 -13.15 -23.36 -15.73
C ASN A 64 -13.68 -24.31 -14.65
N ASN A 65 -14.56 -23.88 -13.74
CA ASN A 65 -14.95 -24.71 -12.57
C ASN A 65 -16.34 -24.37 -11.98
N GLY A 66 -17.22 -23.71 -12.75
CA GLY A 66 -18.50 -23.20 -12.24
C GLY A 66 -18.35 -21.87 -11.48
N TRP A 67 -19.48 -21.22 -11.22
CA TRP A 67 -19.51 -19.88 -10.63
C TRP A 67 -18.92 -19.85 -9.21
N ILE A 68 -17.81 -19.14 -9.04
CA ILE A 68 -17.31 -18.74 -7.72
C ILE A 68 -18.01 -17.43 -7.36
N GLY A 69 -18.89 -17.47 -6.37
CA GLY A 69 -19.60 -16.29 -5.88
C GLY A 69 -18.68 -15.20 -5.33
N ILE A 70 -19.20 -13.97 -5.29
CA ILE A 70 -18.55 -12.83 -4.64
C ILE A 70 -19.26 -12.58 -3.31
N GLU A 71 -18.70 -13.13 -2.23
CA GLU A 71 -19.10 -12.82 -0.86
C GLU A 71 -18.31 -11.59 -0.40
N LYS A 72 -19.01 -10.45 -0.28
CA LYS A 72 -18.42 -9.20 0.19
C LYS A 72 -19.44 -8.40 0.98
N LYS A 73 -18.99 -7.83 2.10
CA LYS A 73 -19.77 -6.88 2.89
C LYS A 73 -18.85 -5.74 3.31
N TRP A 74 -19.21 -4.52 2.93
CA TRP A 74 -18.46 -3.34 3.33
C TRP A 74 -18.82 -2.94 4.75
N VAL A 75 -17.80 -2.62 5.56
CA VAL A 75 -17.97 -1.98 6.87
C VAL A 75 -16.96 -0.83 7.00
N PRO A 76 -17.34 0.29 7.66
CA PRO A 76 -16.40 1.37 7.94
C PRO A 76 -15.30 0.90 8.91
N ILE A 77 -14.14 1.55 8.89
CA ILE A 77 -12.95 1.12 9.64
C ILE A 77 -13.20 1.05 11.15
N GLU A 78 -14.10 1.87 11.69
CA GLU A 78 -14.52 1.87 13.10
C GLU A 78 -15.25 0.58 13.49
N GLN A 79 -15.83 -0.12 12.53
CA GLN A 79 -16.48 -1.41 12.73
C GLN A 79 -15.55 -2.60 12.43
N ILE A 80 -14.26 -2.36 12.23
CA ILE A 80 -13.24 -3.40 12.12
C ILE A 80 -12.40 -3.38 13.38
N ALA A 81 -12.34 -4.51 14.09
CA ALA A 81 -11.63 -4.63 15.35
C ALA A 81 -10.21 -4.09 15.24
N ARG A 82 -9.79 -3.30 16.23
CA ARG A 82 -8.45 -2.71 16.23
C ARG A 82 -7.32 -3.75 16.10
N PRO A 83 -7.38 -4.92 16.75
CA PRO A 83 -6.38 -5.96 16.54
C PRO A 83 -6.25 -6.40 15.08
N MET A 84 -7.33 -6.37 14.29
CA MET A 84 -7.29 -6.69 12.85
C MET A 84 -6.50 -5.65 12.06
N GLN A 85 -6.76 -4.36 12.31
CA GLN A 85 -6.04 -3.26 11.65
C GLN A 85 -4.53 -3.37 11.92
N LEU A 86 -4.15 -3.56 13.19
CA LEU A 86 -2.75 -3.70 13.60
C LEU A 86 -2.09 -4.97 13.04
N ALA A 87 -2.81 -6.10 13.04
CA ALA A 87 -2.29 -7.36 12.53
C ALA A 87 -1.95 -7.28 11.03
N VAL A 88 -2.82 -6.64 10.23
CA VAL A 88 -2.55 -6.41 8.80
C VAL A 88 -1.34 -5.51 8.60
N ILE A 89 -1.30 -4.35 9.26
CA ILE A 89 -0.18 -3.42 9.14
C ILE A 89 1.11 -4.14 9.49
N LYS A 90 1.16 -4.87 10.60
CA LYS A 90 2.35 -5.62 11.00
C LYS A 90 2.76 -6.71 10.01
N ALA A 91 1.79 -7.41 9.42
CA ALA A 91 2.05 -8.55 8.55
C ALA A 91 2.49 -8.15 7.14
N GLU A 92 1.95 -7.05 6.62
CA GLU A 92 2.10 -6.61 5.24
C GLU A 92 2.98 -5.37 5.10
N ASP A 93 2.91 -4.43 6.04
CA ASP A 93 3.48 -3.09 5.88
C ASP A 93 3.67 -2.36 7.22
N ALA A 94 4.71 -2.74 7.98
CA ALA A 94 4.91 -2.23 9.35
C ALA A 94 5.16 -0.71 9.42
N LYS A 95 5.56 -0.08 8.30
CA LYS A 95 5.84 1.35 8.16
C LYS A 95 4.72 2.12 7.45
N PHE A 96 3.54 1.52 7.30
CA PHE A 96 2.40 2.08 6.54
C PHE A 96 2.09 3.57 6.81
N TYR A 97 2.16 3.99 8.07
CA TYR A 97 1.86 5.38 8.49
C TYR A 97 3.06 6.36 8.40
N ILE A 98 4.20 5.89 7.91
CA ILE A 98 5.44 6.68 7.81
C ILE A 98 5.74 7.00 6.35
N HIS A 99 5.65 6.02 5.46
CA HIS A 99 5.96 6.22 4.04
C HIS A 99 4.75 6.76 3.25
N ASN A 100 5.00 7.26 2.04
CA ASN A 100 3.96 7.76 1.11
C ASN A 100 3.74 6.76 -0.04
N GLY A 101 3.24 5.57 0.31
CA GLY A 101 2.95 4.49 -0.64
C GLY A 101 4.08 3.52 -0.99
N PHE A 102 5.34 3.88 -0.74
CA PHE A 102 6.48 3.03 -1.07
C PHE A 102 7.45 2.92 0.11
N ASP A 103 7.74 1.69 0.56
CA ASP A 103 8.81 1.42 1.51
C ASP A 103 10.10 1.12 0.73
N PHE A 104 10.88 2.16 0.46
CA PHE A 104 12.13 2.05 -0.30
C PHE A 104 13.17 1.16 0.38
N GLU A 105 13.22 1.14 1.71
CA GLU A 105 14.10 0.23 2.45
C GLU A 105 13.68 -1.23 2.27
N ALA A 106 12.37 -1.52 2.33
CA ALA A 106 11.86 -2.86 2.07
C ALA A 106 12.12 -3.29 0.61
N ILE A 107 11.99 -2.37 -0.35
CA ILE A 107 12.31 -2.60 -1.76
C ILE A 107 13.79 -2.95 -1.92
N GLU A 108 14.69 -2.16 -1.35
CA GLU A 108 16.13 -2.39 -1.42
C GLU A 108 16.52 -3.73 -0.78
N LYS A 109 15.97 -4.03 0.41
CA LYS A 109 16.17 -5.31 1.10
C LYS A 109 15.67 -6.49 0.27
N ALA A 110 14.51 -6.37 -0.36
CA ALA A 110 13.96 -7.40 -1.24
C ALA A 110 14.82 -7.57 -2.49
N MET A 111 15.32 -6.49 -3.10
CA MET A 111 16.23 -6.55 -4.24
C MET A 111 17.53 -7.26 -3.90
N LYS A 112 18.19 -6.89 -2.78
CA LYS A 112 19.42 -7.55 -2.31
C LYS A 112 19.19 -9.04 -2.06
N TYR A 113 18.08 -9.40 -1.41
CA TYR A 113 17.72 -10.80 -1.16
C TYR A 113 17.45 -11.57 -2.46
N ASN A 114 16.73 -10.98 -3.42
CA ASN A 114 16.34 -11.63 -4.68
C ASN A 114 17.52 -11.84 -5.65
N LYS A 115 18.62 -11.11 -5.47
CA LYS A 115 19.86 -11.34 -6.25
C LYS A 115 20.50 -12.70 -5.94
N THR A 116 20.38 -13.18 -4.70
CA THR A 116 21.08 -14.37 -4.20
C THR A 116 20.17 -15.57 -3.93
N HIS A 117 18.85 -15.39 -4.03
CA HIS A 117 17.89 -16.43 -3.67
C HIS A 117 16.94 -16.77 -4.83
N LYS A 118 16.74 -18.08 -5.07
CA LYS A 118 15.75 -18.58 -6.05
C LYS A 118 14.31 -18.20 -5.71
N LYS A 119 13.97 -18.14 -4.42
CA LYS A 119 12.64 -17.75 -3.95
C LYS A 119 12.59 -16.24 -3.75
N GLN A 120 11.84 -15.54 -4.58
CA GLN A 120 11.70 -14.09 -4.48
C GLN A 120 10.89 -13.65 -3.25
N LYS A 121 11.31 -12.55 -2.63
CA LYS A 121 10.54 -11.77 -1.65
C LYS A 121 9.90 -10.57 -2.34
N GLY A 122 8.66 -10.29 -1.96
CA GLY A 122 7.97 -9.04 -2.33
C GLY A 122 8.28 -7.92 -1.34
N ALA A 123 7.98 -6.70 -1.76
CA ALA A 123 8.08 -5.47 -0.96
C ALA A 123 6.89 -4.53 -1.22
N SER A 124 5.72 -5.09 -1.55
CA SER A 124 4.54 -4.29 -1.86
C SER A 124 3.83 -3.81 -0.60
N THR A 125 3.66 -2.50 -0.49
CA THR A 125 2.95 -1.82 0.61
C THR A 125 1.45 -2.06 0.56
N ILE A 126 0.74 -1.72 1.64
CA ILE A 126 -0.74 -1.76 1.67
C ILE A 126 -1.32 -0.88 0.56
N SER A 127 -0.73 0.29 0.33
CA SER A 127 -1.20 1.24 -0.70
C SER A 127 -1.04 0.68 -2.10
N GLN A 128 0.11 0.06 -2.42
CA GLN A 128 0.31 -0.60 -3.71
C GLN A 128 -0.68 -1.76 -3.91
N GLN A 129 -0.90 -2.56 -2.88
CA GLN A 129 -1.86 -3.66 -2.93
C GLN A 129 -3.29 -3.15 -3.11
N THR A 130 -3.66 -2.04 -2.45
CA THR A 130 -4.96 -1.38 -2.61
C THR A 130 -5.14 -0.86 -4.03
N ALA A 131 -4.17 -0.10 -4.54
CA ALA A 131 -4.19 0.42 -5.91
C ALA A 131 -4.37 -0.70 -6.94
N LYS A 132 -3.59 -1.78 -6.79
CA LYS A 132 -3.68 -2.97 -7.63
C LYS A 132 -5.06 -3.62 -7.58
N ASN A 133 -5.63 -3.81 -6.40
CA ASN A 133 -6.86 -4.57 -6.25
C ASN A 133 -8.11 -3.76 -6.63
N VAL A 134 -8.08 -2.43 -6.46
CA VAL A 134 -9.23 -1.54 -6.69
C VAL A 134 -9.31 -1.07 -8.14
N PHE A 135 -8.19 -0.70 -8.76
CA PHE A 135 -8.20 -0.02 -10.05
C PHE A 135 -7.68 -0.86 -11.22
N LEU A 136 -6.99 -1.98 -10.94
CA LEU A 136 -6.28 -2.74 -11.97
C LEU A 136 -6.79 -4.17 -12.09
N TRP A 137 -6.58 -4.73 -13.27
CA TRP A 137 -6.87 -6.13 -13.57
C TRP A 137 -5.68 -7.04 -13.19
N PRO A 138 -5.93 -8.33 -12.92
CA PRO A 138 -4.88 -9.27 -12.54
C PRO A 138 -4.06 -9.71 -13.76
N ALA A 139 -2.99 -8.97 -14.07
CA ALA A 139 -2.02 -9.34 -15.11
C ALA A 139 -0.57 -9.29 -14.59
N ARG A 140 0.36 -9.92 -15.30
CA ARG A 140 1.81 -9.80 -15.04
C ARG A 140 2.48 -9.08 -16.19
N SER A 141 2.46 -7.75 -16.17
CA SER A 141 3.12 -6.91 -17.17
C SER A 141 3.74 -5.66 -16.54
N TRP A 142 4.82 -5.16 -17.16
CA TRP A 142 5.48 -3.92 -16.76
C TRP A 142 4.55 -2.72 -16.89
N LEU A 143 3.71 -2.67 -17.92
CA LEU A 143 2.69 -1.63 -18.08
C LEU A 143 1.73 -1.61 -16.89
N ARG A 144 1.18 -2.77 -16.49
CA ARG A 144 0.32 -2.87 -15.31
C ARG A 144 1.06 -2.41 -14.05
N LYS A 145 2.34 -2.76 -13.91
CA LYS A 145 3.14 -2.33 -12.76
C LYS A 145 3.36 -0.81 -12.76
N GLY A 146 3.54 -0.18 -13.92
CA GLY A 146 3.59 1.27 -14.04
C GLY A 146 2.27 1.94 -13.62
N MET A 147 1.13 1.37 -14.05
CA MET A 147 -0.19 1.86 -13.60
C MET A 147 -0.39 1.67 -12.09
N GLU A 148 0.14 0.60 -11.49
CA GLU A 148 0.10 0.39 -10.04
C GLU A 148 0.84 1.51 -9.31
N VAL A 149 2.01 1.92 -9.81
CA VAL A 149 2.76 3.07 -9.25
C VAL A 149 1.94 4.35 -9.39
N TYR A 150 1.37 4.62 -10.57
CA TYR A 150 0.53 5.79 -10.82
C TYR A 150 -0.67 5.88 -9.85
N PHE A 151 -1.46 4.81 -9.72
CA PHE A 151 -2.60 4.81 -8.80
C PHE A 151 -2.17 4.84 -7.33
N THR A 152 -1.02 4.25 -6.97
CA THR A 152 -0.48 4.34 -5.61
C THR A 152 -0.19 5.79 -5.24
N VAL A 153 0.44 6.55 -6.12
CA VAL A 153 0.71 7.98 -5.91
C VAL A 153 -0.61 8.75 -5.77
N LEU A 154 -1.59 8.49 -6.65
CA LEU A 154 -2.89 9.16 -6.57
C LEU A 154 -3.61 8.90 -5.25
N ILE A 155 -3.72 7.65 -4.79
CA ILE A 155 -4.43 7.35 -3.54
C ILE A 155 -3.67 7.87 -2.32
N GLU A 156 -2.34 7.88 -2.33
CA GLU A 156 -1.56 8.44 -1.22
C GLU A 156 -1.68 9.96 -1.13
N HIS A 157 -1.85 10.63 -2.27
CA HIS A 157 -2.05 12.07 -2.29
C HIS A 157 -3.49 12.48 -1.98
N LEU A 158 -4.47 11.68 -2.44
CA LEU A 158 -5.88 12.03 -2.36
C LEU A 158 -6.60 11.36 -1.18
N TRP A 159 -6.12 10.26 -0.60
CA TRP A 159 -6.80 9.56 0.50
C TRP A 159 -5.99 9.65 1.78
N SER A 160 -6.68 9.71 2.92
CA SER A 160 -6.01 9.55 4.21
C SER A 160 -5.53 8.10 4.39
N LYS A 161 -4.48 7.89 5.19
CA LYS A 161 -4.00 6.54 5.54
C LYS A 161 -5.10 5.65 6.13
N LYS A 162 -5.96 6.24 6.96
CA LYS A 162 -7.16 5.58 7.50
C LYS A 162 -8.07 5.07 6.39
N ARG A 163 -8.35 5.90 5.37
CA ARG A 163 -9.19 5.53 4.24
C ARG A 163 -8.53 4.46 3.35
N ILE A 164 -7.23 4.54 3.09
CA ILE A 164 -6.49 3.51 2.34
C ILE A 164 -6.61 2.16 3.06
N LEU A 165 -6.41 2.13 4.38
CA LEU A 165 -6.54 0.92 5.18
C LEU A 165 -7.97 0.38 5.20
N GLU A 166 -8.98 1.25 5.30
CA GLU A 166 -10.38 0.87 5.23
C GLU A 166 -10.72 0.18 3.91
N VAL A 167 -10.33 0.79 2.79
CA VAL A 167 -10.55 0.22 1.46
C VAL A 167 -9.82 -1.10 1.35
N TYR A 168 -8.54 -1.16 1.74
CA TYR A 168 -7.75 -2.40 1.74
C TYR A 168 -8.48 -3.53 2.47
N LEU A 169 -8.87 -3.32 3.72
CA LEU A 169 -9.52 -4.34 4.55
C LEU A 169 -10.89 -4.78 4.01
N ASN A 170 -11.54 -3.97 3.17
CA ASN A 170 -12.83 -4.31 2.56
C ASN A 170 -12.71 -4.94 1.17
N VAL A 171 -11.55 -4.87 0.50
CA VAL A 171 -11.37 -5.38 -0.88
C VAL A 171 -10.41 -6.56 -1.00
N ILE A 172 -9.59 -6.82 0.03
CA ILE A 172 -8.67 -7.96 0.04
C ILE A 172 -9.41 -9.29 -0.04
N GLU A 173 -8.84 -10.22 -0.78
CA GLU A 173 -9.35 -11.59 -0.86
C GLU A 173 -8.81 -12.40 0.32
N LEU A 174 -9.71 -13.03 1.07
CA LEU A 174 -9.39 -13.79 2.28
C LEU A 174 -9.78 -15.28 2.16
N GLY A 175 -10.18 -15.67 0.95
CA GLY A 175 -10.57 -17.01 0.57
C GLY A 175 -11.14 -16.99 -0.84
N GLN A 176 -11.38 -18.17 -1.41
CA GLN A 176 -11.98 -18.27 -2.73
C GLN A 176 -13.38 -17.63 -2.72
N GLY A 177 -13.55 -16.53 -3.46
CA GLY A 177 -14.80 -15.77 -3.52
C GLY A 177 -15.12 -14.92 -2.29
N VAL A 178 -14.21 -14.83 -1.31
CA VAL A 178 -14.45 -14.12 -0.03
C VAL A 178 -13.60 -12.86 -0.01
N TYR A 179 -14.26 -11.71 -0.02
CA TYR A 179 -13.60 -10.40 -0.07
C TYR A 179 -13.98 -9.53 1.13
N GLY A 180 -12.96 -8.97 1.75
CA GLY A 180 -13.08 -8.10 2.91
C GLY A 180 -13.15 -8.86 4.23
N VAL A 181 -12.67 -8.19 5.29
CA VAL A 181 -12.59 -8.76 6.64
C VAL A 181 -13.94 -9.13 7.20
N GLU A 182 -14.99 -8.34 6.96
CA GLU A 182 -16.34 -8.65 7.46
C GLU A 182 -16.86 -9.97 6.88
N ALA A 183 -16.77 -10.17 5.56
CA ALA A 183 -17.20 -11.43 4.94
C ALA A 183 -16.40 -12.62 5.47
N ALA A 184 -15.08 -12.47 5.62
CA ALA A 184 -14.23 -13.51 6.19
C ALA A 184 -14.56 -13.79 7.67
N SER A 185 -14.84 -12.76 8.45
CA SER A 185 -15.18 -12.88 9.87
C SER A 185 -16.48 -13.66 10.06
N GLN A 186 -17.51 -13.36 9.26
CA GLN A 186 -18.78 -14.09 9.28
C GLN A 186 -18.60 -15.54 8.83
N LYS A 187 -17.82 -15.76 7.77
CA LYS A 187 -17.63 -17.09 7.18
C LYS A 187 -16.83 -18.05 8.06
N TYR A 188 -15.74 -17.56 8.67
CA TYR A 188 -14.77 -18.42 9.36
C TYR A 188 -14.90 -18.42 10.87
N PHE A 189 -15.46 -17.35 11.45
CA PHE A 189 -15.55 -17.19 12.91
C PHE A 189 -16.97 -16.89 13.39
N HIS A 190 -17.95 -16.83 12.49
CA HIS A 190 -19.38 -16.60 12.78
C HIS A 190 -19.64 -15.36 13.63
N LYS A 191 -18.92 -14.26 13.35
CA LYS A 191 -19.08 -12.99 14.06
C LYS A 191 -18.74 -11.78 13.21
N ASN A 192 -19.18 -10.62 13.67
CA ASN A 192 -18.85 -9.32 13.08
C ASN A 192 -17.34 -9.02 13.19
N ALA A 193 -16.77 -8.35 12.19
CA ALA A 193 -15.36 -7.94 12.15
C ALA A 193 -14.94 -7.10 13.36
N ARG A 194 -15.86 -6.35 13.97
CA ARG A 194 -15.64 -5.58 15.21
C ARG A 194 -15.30 -6.43 16.43
N ASN A 195 -15.68 -7.71 16.42
CA ASN A 195 -15.52 -8.65 17.53
C ASN A 195 -14.33 -9.62 17.34
N LEU A 196 -13.49 -9.40 16.33
CA LEU A 196 -12.31 -10.23 16.09
C LEU A 196 -11.30 -10.08 17.24
N THR A 197 -10.90 -11.21 17.81
CA THR A 197 -9.84 -11.26 18.81
C THR A 197 -8.47 -11.04 18.16
N ARG A 198 -7.45 -10.72 18.97
CA ARG A 198 -6.06 -10.59 18.50
C ARG A 198 -5.55 -11.86 17.80
N ALA A 199 -5.93 -13.03 18.29
CA ALA A 199 -5.51 -14.31 17.71
C ALA A 199 -6.13 -14.52 16.32
N GLU A 200 -7.43 -14.24 16.17
CA GLU A 200 -8.16 -14.39 14.89
C GLU A 200 -7.70 -13.35 13.87
N ALA A 201 -7.52 -12.11 14.31
CA ALA A 201 -6.93 -11.05 13.50
C ALA A 201 -5.55 -11.43 12.94
N ALA A 202 -4.68 -11.96 13.81
CA ALA A 202 -3.37 -12.44 13.39
C ALA A 202 -3.45 -13.66 12.46
N LEU A 203 -4.46 -14.52 12.63
CA LEU A 203 -4.69 -15.67 11.76
C LEU A 203 -5.12 -15.20 10.36
N ILE A 204 -6.07 -14.28 10.27
CA ILE A 204 -6.49 -13.66 8.99
C ILE A 204 -5.28 -13.00 8.31
N ALA A 205 -4.51 -12.18 9.03
CA ALA A 205 -3.34 -11.50 8.48
C ALA A 205 -2.23 -12.49 8.02
N SER A 206 -2.16 -13.67 8.64
CA SER A 206 -1.15 -14.67 8.29
C SER A 206 -1.38 -15.33 6.92
N VAL A 207 -2.61 -15.33 6.40
CA VAL A 207 -2.94 -15.97 5.11
C VAL A 207 -2.81 -15.03 3.90
N LEU A 208 -2.73 -13.71 4.12
CA LEU A 208 -2.66 -12.68 3.07
C LEU A 208 -1.63 -12.90 1.95
N PRO A 209 -0.44 -13.48 2.20
CA PRO A 209 0.53 -13.70 1.11
C PRO A 209 0.03 -14.65 0.03
N ASN A 210 -0.89 -15.57 0.35
CA ASN A 210 -1.55 -16.44 -0.62
C ASN A 210 -2.88 -16.99 -0.06
N PRO A 211 -3.97 -16.21 -0.10
CA PRO A 211 -5.25 -16.54 0.54
C PRO A 211 -5.97 -17.73 -0.13
N ILE A 212 -5.60 -18.08 -1.35
CA ILE A 212 -6.15 -19.26 -2.04
C ILE A 212 -5.50 -20.54 -1.51
N LYS A 213 -4.18 -20.53 -1.31
CA LYS A 213 -3.41 -21.68 -0.82
C LYS A 213 -3.47 -21.83 0.69
N PHE A 214 -3.45 -20.72 1.42
CA PHE A 214 -3.43 -20.70 2.88
C PHE A 214 -4.86 -20.60 3.43
N LYS A 215 -5.24 -21.56 4.26
CA LYS A 215 -6.63 -21.70 4.75
C LYS A 215 -6.74 -21.19 6.18
N ILE A 216 -7.74 -20.34 6.42
CA ILE A 216 -8.07 -19.81 7.76
C ILE A 216 -8.70 -20.91 8.62
N ASN A 217 -9.61 -21.70 8.05
CA ASN A 217 -10.33 -22.79 8.74
C ASN A 217 -9.51 -24.08 8.94
N LYS A 218 -8.40 -24.24 8.21
CA LYS A 218 -7.48 -25.38 8.35
C LYS A 218 -6.02 -24.91 8.27
N PRO A 219 -5.55 -24.13 9.27
CA PRO A 219 -4.23 -23.53 9.22
C PRO A 219 -3.14 -24.59 9.37
N SER A 220 -2.15 -24.55 8.48
CA SER A 220 -0.97 -25.42 8.61
C SER A 220 -0.03 -24.92 9.71
N ALA A 221 0.91 -25.78 10.15
CA ALA A 221 1.94 -25.38 11.12
C ALA A 221 2.73 -24.13 10.69
N TYR A 222 2.93 -23.95 9.38
CA TYR A 222 3.55 -22.74 8.82
C TYR A 222 2.71 -21.48 9.10
N ILE A 223 1.39 -21.55 8.90
CA ILE A 223 0.45 -20.46 9.14
C ILE A 223 0.36 -20.14 10.62
N LEU A 224 0.27 -21.14 11.49
CA LEU A 224 0.27 -20.94 12.95
C LEU A 224 1.59 -20.31 13.45
N ARG A 225 2.74 -20.65 12.84
CA ARG A 225 4.01 -19.97 13.14
C ARG A 225 3.99 -18.51 12.72
N ARG A 226 3.43 -18.19 11.55
CA ARG A 226 3.29 -16.80 11.07
C ARG A 226 2.31 -16.01 11.94
N GLN A 227 1.18 -16.60 12.32
CA GLN A 227 0.23 -16.04 13.28
C GLN A 227 0.94 -15.68 14.59
N ARG A 228 1.69 -16.61 15.19
CA ARG A 228 2.48 -16.34 16.41
C ARG A 228 3.47 -15.19 16.22
N LYS A 229 4.15 -15.10 15.07
CA LYS A 229 5.06 -13.99 14.76
C LYS A 229 4.32 -12.64 14.70
N ILE A 230 3.12 -12.60 14.12
CA ILE A 230 2.29 -11.39 14.06
C ILE A 230 1.79 -11.02 15.47
N MET A 231 1.38 -12.02 16.26
CA MET A 231 0.93 -11.83 17.64
C MET A 231 2.05 -11.38 18.60
N GLY A 232 3.30 -11.78 18.35
CA GLY A 232 4.45 -11.48 19.21
C GLY A 232 4.66 -9.99 19.43
N ARG A 233 5.38 -9.59 20.49
CA ARG A 233 5.69 -8.18 20.75
C ARG A 233 6.69 -7.69 19.69
N GLY A 234 6.23 -6.80 18.83
CA GLY A 234 7.05 -6.19 17.80
C GLY A 234 6.36 -4.89 17.47
N THR A 235 7.07 -3.79 17.72
CA THR A 235 6.58 -2.42 17.64
C THR A 235 6.05 -2.16 16.24
N VAL A 236 4.75 -2.00 16.11
CA VAL A 236 4.20 -1.35 14.93
C VAL A 236 4.28 0.13 15.24
N VAL A 237 4.88 0.96 14.37
CA VAL A 237 4.84 2.42 14.59
C VAL A 237 3.39 2.94 14.58
N ALA A 238 2.48 2.17 13.98
CA ALA A 238 1.04 2.35 14.11
C ALA A 238 0.53 2.25 15.57
N GLU A 239 1.12 1.40 16.41
CA GLU A 239 0.77 1.30 17.83
C GLU A 239 1.05 2.66 18.51
N LEU A 240 2.20 3.28 18.23
CA LEU A 240 2.58 4.61 18.73
C LEU A 240 1.66 5.75 18.24
N LYS A 241 1.27 5.76 16.95
CA LYS A 241 0.40 6.82 16.38
C LYS A 241 -1.08 6.66 16.70
N LEU A 242 -1.49 5.49 17.16
CA LEU A 242 -2.90 5.19 17.38
C LEU A 242 -3.23 4.94 18.86
N GLU A 243 -2.24 4.99 19.75
CA GLU A 243 -2.37 5.14 21.21
C GLU A 243 -2.37 6.61 21.65
N THR A 244 -1.86 7.54 20.82
CA THR A 244 -1.95 8.97 21.09
C THR A 244 -3.40 9.46 20.93
N LYS A 245 -3.99 9.94 22.03
CA LYS A 245 -5.26 10.68 22.01
C LYS A 245 -5.12 11.95 21.15
N PRO A 246 -6.19 12.46 20.51
CA PRO A 246 -6.10 13.55 19.53
C PRO A 246 -5.70 14.94 20.06
N GLN A 247 -5.35 15.13 21.33
CA GLN A 247 -5.24 16.47 21.93
C GLN A 247 -3.83 16.99 22.24
N GLU A 248 -2.78 16.17 22.23
CA GLU A 248 -1.45 16.64 22.72
C GLU A 248 -0.38 16.85 21.62
N THR A 249 -0.67 16.52 20.36
CA THR A 249 0.42 16.27 19.40
C THR A 249 0.99 17.47 18.64
N VAL A 250 0.51 18.70 18.85
CA VAL A 250 1.00 19.86 18.08
C VAL A 250 1.89 20.81 18.90
N GLU A 251 1.74 20.84 20.23
CA GLU A 251 2.59 21.66 21.10
C GLU A 251 3.81 20.87 21.62
N GLU A 252 3.64 19.62 22.08
CA GLU A 252 4.77 18.80 22.54
C GLU A 252 5.78 18.48 21.43
N THR A 253 5.33 18.34 20.17
CA THR A 253 6.24 18.10 19.04
C THR A 253 7.03 19.34 18.63
N LYS A 254 6.52 20.55 18.94
CA LYS A 254 7.26 21.80 18.77
C LYS A 254 8.23 22.00 19.92
N GLU A 255 7.81 21.82 21.18
CA GLU A 255 8.72 21.90 22.33
C GLU A 255 9.87 20.88 22.23
N PHE A 256 9.60 19.65 21.80
CA PHE A 256 10.64 18.63 21.65
C PHE A 256 11.66 18.94 20.52
N PHE A 257 11.26 19.71 19.51
CA PHE A 257 12.15 20.14 18.42
C PHE A 257 12.85 21.47 18.71
N ASP A 258 12.18 22.41 19.38
CA ASP A 258 12.73 23.72 19.76
C ASP A 258 13.78 23.58 20.88
N ILE A 259 13.61 22.64 21.82
CA ILE A 259 14.62 22.37 22.89
C ILE A 259 15.90 21.73 22.31
N LYS A 260 15.88 21.20 21.09
CA LYS A 260 17.05 20.56 20.45
C LYS A 260 17.87 21.48 19.53
N PHE A 261 17.50 22.75 19.41
CA PHE A 261 18.24 23.74 18.64
C PHE A 261 18.51 25.01 19.46
N ASP A 262 19.16 24.85 20.62
CA ASP A 262 19.96 25.91 21.21
C ASP A 262 21.38 25.38 21.47
N SER A 263 22.27 25.76 20.55
CA SER A 263 23.74 25.89 20.62
C SER A 263 24.56 24.92 21.50
N GLU A 264 25.26 23.98 20.85
CA GLU A 264 26.65 23.67 21.21
C GLU A 264 27.57 24.57 20.37
N ASP A 265 28.31 25.42 21.07
CA ASP A 265 29.73 25.73 20.90
C ASP A 265 30.26 26.00 19.47
N GLU A 266 30.31 27.29 19.09
CA GLU A 266 31.44 27.80 18.33
C GLU A 266 32.61 28.05 19.30
N GLY A 267 33.65 27.24 19.20
CA GLY A 267 34.94 27.57 19.79
C GLY A 267 35.75 28.48 18.87
N ASP A 268 36.57 29.37 19.44
CA ASP A 268 37.97 29.50 18.99
C ASP A 268 38.88 30.27 19.99
N ASN A 269 40.01 29.63 20.28
CA ASN A 269 41.36 30.13 20.58
C ASN A 269 41.64 31.54 21.18
N GLY A 270 42.36 31.52 22.30
CA GLY A 270 43.77 31.96 22.28
C GLY A 270 44.18 33.20 23.10
N ALA A 271 45.24 32.98 23.88
CA ALA A 271 46.28 33.92 24.34
C ALA A 271 46.09 34.73 25.65
N GLY A 272 47.06 34.55 26.56
CA GLY A 272 47.82 35.68 27.11
C GLY A 272 47.60 36.08 28.57
N SER A 273 48.47 35.56 29.44
CA SER A 273 49.22 36.29 30.50
C SER A 273 48.53 37.37 31.34
N ASN A 274 48.38 37.14 32.66
CA ASN A 274 49.23 37.74 33.73
C ASN A 274 48.60 37.58 35.12
N ASP A 275 49.39 37.01 36.03
CA ASP A 275 49.77 37.55 37.35
C ASP A 275 48.71 38.24 38.23
N THR A 276 48.40 37.64 39.39
CA THR A 276 48.68 38.17 40.76
C THR A 276 47.76 37.54 41.82
N THR A 277 48.35 36.76 42.73
CA THR A 277 47.98 36.62 44.15
C THR A 277 48.02 37.98 44.87
N PRO A 278 47.58 38.16 46.14
CA PRO A 278 46.90 37.25 47.07
C PRO A 278 45.75 37.89 47.88
N ALA A 279 45.06 37.10 48.73
CA ALA A 279 44.95 37.29 50.19
C ALA A 279 43.64 36.73 50.79
N ASN A 280 43.80 35.99 51.91
CA ASN A 280 43.04 35.97 53.17
C ASN A 280 41.50 35.81 53.10
N GLU A 281 40.85 34.89 53.81
CA GLU A 281 40.97 34.37 55.18
C GLU A 281 40.43 32.93 55.25
#